data_AF-A0A435XMU5-F1
#
_entry.id   AF-A0A435XMU5-F1
#
_cell.length_a   1.000
_cell.length_b   1.000
_cell.length_c   1.000
_cell.angle_alpha   90.00
_cell.angle_beta   90.00
_cell.angle_gamma   90.00
#
_symmetry.space_group_name_H-M   'P 1'
#
loop_
_entity.id
_entity.type
_entity.pdbx_description
1 polymer ?
#
loop_
_entity_poly.entity_id
_entity_poly.type
_entity_poly.pdbx_seq_one_letter_code
_entity_poly.pdbx_strand_id
1 'polypeptide(L)'
;MIAAMKMRNRYLNLLEASLTGTLYGDAPIDPWTGGKYDPNKRALGRDWPGLAQTMIGSARMRNLRHLCETVILDDVPGDFIETGVWRGGACIF
;
A
#
# COMPACT_ATOMS: atom_id res chain seq x y z
N MET A 1 22.09 -12.39 8.24
CA MET A 1 21.71 -11.12 7.58
C MET A 1 20.77 -11.30 6.39
N ILE A 2 21.12 -12.09 5.37
CA ILE A 2 20.31 -12.29 4.15
C ILE A 2 18.91 -12.88 4.42
N ALA A 3 18.81 -13.88 5.30
CA ALA A 3 17.53 -14.53 5.61
C ALA A 3 16.51 -13.56 6.24
N ALA A 4 16.95 -12.67 7.14
CA ALA A 4 16.11 -11.68 7.78
C ALA A 4 15.57 -10.63 6.77
N MET A 5 16.43 -10.14 5.86
CA MET A 5 16.00 -9.24 4.77
C MET A 5 14.99 -9.93 3.84
N LYS A 6 15.20 -11.21 3.52
CA LYS A 6 14.27 -12.00 2.72
C LYS A 6 12.90 -12.16 3.40
N MET A 7 12.87 -12.38 4.71
CA MET A 7 11.64 -12.49 5.48
C MET A 7 10.89 -11.15 5.55
N ARG A 8 11.59 -10.05 5.86
CA ARG A 8 11.02 -8.70 5.86
C ARG A 8 10.39 -8.35 4.50
N ASN A 9 11.08 -8.62 3.40
CA ASN A 9 10.55 -8.37 2.06
C ASN A 9 9.29 -9.20 1.77
N ARG A 10 9.25 -10.47 2.17
CA ARG A 10 8.04 -11.30 2.01
C ARG A 10 6.87 -10.76 2.83
N TYR A 11 7.12 -10.36 4.07
CA TYR A 11 6.10 -9.76 4.94
C TYR A 11 5.54 -8.47 4.31
N LEU A 12 6.40 -7.52 3.97
CA LEU A 12 5.96 -6.23 3.41
C LEU A 12 5.27 -6.40 2.05
N ASN A 13 5.73 -7.32 1.20
CA ASN A 13 5.05 -7.58 -0.07
C ASN A 13 3.64 -8.18 0.14
N LEU A 14 3.49 -9.07 1.12
CA LEU A 14 2.18 -9.65 1.47
C LEU A 14 1.26 -8.60 2.11
N LEU A 15 1.82 -7.73 2.96
CA LEU A 15 1.09 -6.65 3.63
C LEU A 15 0.60 -5.63 2.58
N GLU A 16 1.46 -5.18 1.66
CA GLU A 16 1.06 -4.32 0.52
C GLU A 16 -0.11 -4.94 -0.25
N ALA A 17 0.02 -6.22 -0.63
CA ALA A 17 -0.99 -6.89 -1.43
C ALA A 17 -2.33 -7.09 -0.68
N SER A 18 -2.27 -7.29 0.64
CA SER A 18 -3.46 -7.39 1.51
C SER A 18 -4.19 -6.05 1.59
N LEU A 19 -3.45 -4.98 1.88
CA LEU A 19 -4.01 -3.65 2.15
C LEU A 19 -4.53 -2.95 0.89
N THR A 20 -3.93 -3.24 -0.26
CA THR A 20 -4.38 -2.76 -1.58
C THR A 20 -5.46 -3.65 -2.20
N GLY A 21 -5.79 -4.79 -1.58
CA GLY A 21 -6.80 -5.73 -2.07
C GLY A 21 -6.42 -6.44 -3.36
N THR A 22 -5.13 -6.46 -3.74
CA THR A 22 -4.66 -7.15 -4.94
C THR A 22 -4.62 -8.67 -4.75
N LEU A 23 -4.55 -9.17 -3.51
CA LEU A 23 -4.58 -10.63 -3.23
C LEU A 23 -5.88 -11.30 -3.66
N TYR A 24 -7.00 -10.60 -3.55
CA TYR A 24 -8.34 -11.13 -3.77
C TYR A 24 -9.13 -10.40 -4.87
N GLY A 25 -8.48 -9.48 -5.59
CA GLY A 25 -9.09 -8.76 -6.71
C GLY A 25 -10.29 -7.91 -6.30
N ASP A 26 -10.14 -7.11 -5.24
CA ASP A 26 -11.22 -6.31 -4.67
C ASP A 26 -11.90 -5.40 -5.70
N ALA A 27 -13.22 -5.52 -5.84
CA ALA A 27 -13.98 -4.72 -6.79
C ALA A 27 -14.06 -3.25 -6.32
N PRO A 28 -13.91 -2.27 -7.22
CA PRO A 28 -14.05 -0.87 -6.86
C PRO A 28 -15.52 -0.46 -6.67
N ILE A 29 -15.73 0.57 -5.85
CA ILE A 29 -17.04 1.19 -5.56
C ILE A 29 -17.15 2.63 -6.09
N ASP A 30 -16.12 3.13 -6.76
CA ASP A 30 -16.18 4.44 -7.37
C ASP A 30 -17.12 4.48 -8.59
N PRO A 31 -17.66 5.66 -8.94
CA PRO A 31 -18.57 5.80 -10.08
C PRO A 31 -17.94 5.63 -11.49
N TRP A 32 -16.61 5.67 -11.64
CA TRP A 32 -15.97 5.80 -12.96
C TRP A 32 -15.27 4.53 -13.45
N THR A 33 -15.02 3.55 -12.59
CA THR A 33 -14.35 2.30 -12.98
C THR A 33 -15.29 1.19 -13.44
N GLY A 34 -16.60 1.32 -13.20
CA GLY A 34 -17.61 0.35 -13.62
C GLY A 34 -17.68 -0.90 -12.74
N GLY A 35 -17.20 -0.82 -11.49
CA GLY A 35 -17.39 -1.87 -10.49
C GLY A 35 -16.61 -3.17 -10.71
N LYS A 36 -15.66 -3.18 -11.65
CA LYS A 36 -14.83 -4.35 -11.94
C LYS A 36 -13.37 -4.08 -11.60
N TYR A 37 -12.74 -5.02 -10.88
CA TYR A 37 -11.32 -4.93 -10.56
C TYR A 37 -10.46 -4.83 -11.83
N ASP A 38 -9.58 -3.84 -11.84
CA ASP A 38 -8.57 -3.63 -12.88
C ASP A 38 -7.20 -3.49 -12.18
N PRO A 39 -6.26 -4.42 -12.42
CA PRO A 39 -4.97 -4.41 -11.74
C PRO A 39 -4.13 -3.17 -12.07
N ASN A 40 -4.27 -2.59 -13.26
CA ASN A 40 -3.53 -1.37 -13.62
C ASN A 40 -4.08 -0.15 -12.89
N LYS A 41 -5.41 -0.05 -12.79
CA LYS A 41 -6.04 1.02 -12.01
C LYS A 41 -5.69 0.89 -10.53
N ARG A 42 -5.73 -0.31 -9.96
CA ARG A 42 -5.35 -0.54 -8.55
C ARG A 42 -3.88 -0.25 -8.30
N ALA A 43 -2.98 -0.68 -9.19
CA ALA A 43 -1.55 -0.43 -9.05
C ALA A 43 -1.23 1.07 -9.00
N LEU A 44 -1.98 1.89 -9.74
CA LEU A 44 -1.85 3.35 -9.77
C LEU A 44 -2.73 4.08 -8.73
N GLY A 45 -3.60 3.35 -8.02
CA GLY A 45 -4.59 3.89 -7.08
C GLY A 45 -5.58 4.86 -7.75
N ARG A 46 -6.11 4.44 -8.91
CA ARG A 46 -7.07 5.20 -9.74
C ARG A 46 -8.51 4.69 -9.60
N ASP A 47 -8.77 3.95 -8.53
CA ASP A 47 -10.06 3.39 -8.17
C ASP A 47 -10.27 3.49 -6.65
N TRP A 48 -11.52 3.35 -6.20
CA TRP A 48 -11.84 3.28 -4.77
C TRP A 48 -12.19 1.84 -4.40
N PRO A 49 -11.35 1.11 -3.67
CA PRO A 49 -11.60 -0.29 -3.34
C PRO A 49 -12.84 -0.47 -2.43
N GLY A 50 -13.64 -1.48 -2.70
CA GLY A 50 -14.82 -1.81 -1.89
C GLY A 50 -14.47 -2.24 -0.47
N LEU A 51 -13.44 -3.07 -0.30
CA LEU A 51 -13.05 -3.69 0.98
C LEU A 51 -11.63 -3.32 1.43
N ALA A 52 -10.71 -3.05 0.51
CA ALA A 52 -9.31 -2.80 0.84
C ALA A 52 -9.14 -1.58 1.76
N GLN A 53 -8.04 -1.56 2.52
CA GLN A 53 -7.79 -0.59 3.59
C GLN A 53 -7.08 0.67 3.09
N THR A 54 -6.55 0.67 1.86
CA THR A 54 -5.99 1.87 1.24
C THR A 54 -6.40 2.00 -0.24
N MET A 55 -6.58 3.24 -0.69
CA MET A 55 -6.88 3.58 -2.08
C MET A 55 -5.66 4.11 -2.84
N ILE A 56 -4.49 4.23 -2.20
CA ILE A 56 -3.32 4.87 -2.83
C ILE A 56 -2.64 3.97 -3.89
N GLY A 57 -2.91 2.66 -3.86
CA GLY A 57 -2.38 1.70 -4.82
C GLY A 57 -0.88 1.37 -4.61
N SER A 58 -0.44 0.26 -5.22
CA SER A 58 0.90 -0.29 -5.04
C SER A 58 2.04 0.69 -5.34
N ALA A 59 1.91 1.55 -6.36
CA ALA A 59 2.97 2.49 -6.72
C ALA A 59 3.26 3.48 -5.57
N ARG A 60 2.21 4.01 -4.94
CA ARG A 60 2.36 4.93 -3.80
C ARG A 60 2.72 4.20 -2.51
N MET A 61 2.22 2.98 -2.29
CA MET A 61 2.66 2.13 -1.17
C MET A 61 4.19 1.89 -1.23
N ARG A 62 4.73 1.52 -2.40
CA ARG A 62 6.18 1.31 -2.56
C ARG A 62 6.99 2.60 -2.41
N ASN A 63 6.44 3.74 -2.82
CA ASN A 63 7.05 5.03 -2.54
C ASN A 63 7.12 5.31 -1.03
N LEU A 64 6.03 5.08 -0.29
CA LEU A 64 6.00 5.21 1.18
C LEU A 64 7.06 4.32 1.82
N ARG A 65 7.08 3.03 1.46
CA ARG A 65 8.09 2.09 1.95
C ARG A 65 9.52 2.56 1.65
N HIS A 66 9.78 3.03 0.43
CA HIS A 66 11.12 3.52 0.07
C HIS A 66 11.54 4.69 0.96
N LEU A 67 10.66 5.68 1.16
CA LEU A 67 10.94 6.84 2.00
C LEU A 67 11.14 6.43 3.47
N CYS A 68 10.29 5.56 4.02
CA CYS A 68 10.42 5.05 5.38
C CYS A 68 11.72 4.25 5.57
N GLU A 69 12.07 3.36 4.63
CA GLU A 69 13.33 2.61 4.70
C GLU A 69 14.53 3.56 4.60
N THR A 70 14.49 4.58 3.75
CA THR A 70 15.56 5.57 3.62
C THR A 70 15.79 6.35 4.91
N VAL A 71 14.74 6.94 5.52
CA VAL A 71 14.92 7.73 6.75
C VAL A 71 15.41 6.88 7.92
N ILE A 72 15.02 5.60 7.99
CA ILE A 72 15.51 4.66 9.00
C ILE A 72 16.99 4.31 8.75
N LEU A 73 17.40 4.11 7.49
CA LEU A 73 18.79 3.78 7.15
C LEU A 73 19.74 4.96 7.35
N ASP A 74 19.25 6.17 7.06
CA ASP A 74 20.02 7.41 7.15
C ASP A 74 19.97 8.05 8.56
N ASP A 75 19.32 7.39 9.52
CA ASP A 75 19.16 7.82 10.92
C ASP A 75 18.58 9.25 11.05
N VAL A 76 17.56 9.55 10.23
CA VAL A 76 16.87 10.85 10.27
C VAL A 76 15.88 10.86 11.43
N PRO A 77 16.03 11.74 12.43
CA PRO A 77 15.16 11.75 13.61
C PRO A 77 13.76 12.29 13.26
N GLY A 78 12.72 11.69 13.83
CA GLY A 78 11.34 12.15 13.72
C GLY A 78 10.31 11.02 13.71
N ASP A 79 9.04 11.41 13.56
CA ASP A 79 7.90 10.50 13.47
C ASP A 79 7.33 10.45 12.04
N PHE A 80 6.48 9.46 11.77
CA PHE A 80 5.65 9.41 10.56
C PHE A 80 4.26 9.99 10.82
N ILE A 81 3.70 10.69 9.83
CA ILE A 81 2.34 11.23 9.88
C ILE A 81 1.64 11.11 8.53
N GLU A 82 0.37 10.71 8.54
CA GLU A 82 -0.55 10.77 7.40
C GLU A 82 -1.78 11.60 7.77
N THR A 83 -1.97 12.75 7.15
CA THR A 83 -3.07 13.68 7.45
C THR A 83 -4.23 13.50 6.47
N GLY A 84 -4.90 12.34 6.55
CA GLY A 84 -5.96 11.94 5.63
C GLY A 84 -5.93 10.44 5.35
N VAL A 85 -6.34 9.63 6.32
CA VAL A 85 -6.01 8.20 6.34
C VAL A 85 -7.03 7.28 5.68
N TRP A 86 -8.24 7.76 5.37
CA TRP A 86 -9.38 6.93 4.94
C TRP A 86 -9.59 5.72 5.87
N ARG A 87 -9.35 4.49 5.40
CA ARG A 87 -9.44 3.24 6.16
C ARG A 87 -8.12 2.83 6.84
N GLY A 88 -7.09 3.67 6.77
CA GLY A 88 -5.84 3.54 7.53
C GLY A 88 -4.76 2.65 6.91
N GLY A 89 -4.99 2.08 5.72
CA GLY A 89 -4.09 1.09 5.14
C GLY A 89 -2.69 1.60 4.79
N ALA A 90 -2.47 2.90 4.62
CA ALA A 90 -1.13 3.43 4.43
C ALA A 90 -0.40 3.58 5.77
N CYS A 91 -1.03 4.10 6.83
CA CYS A 91 -0.47 4.09 8.19
C CYS A 91 -0.15 2.69 8.75
N ILE A 92 -0.90 1.66 8.35
CA ILE A 92 -0.66 0.27 8.80
C ILE A 92 0.63 -0.31 8.18
N PHE A 93 1.05 0.21 7.02
CA PHE A 93 2.10 -0.36 6.18
C PHE A 93 3.49 0.18 6.50
#